data_AF-A0A443S704-F1
#
_entry.id   AF-A0A443S704-F1
#
_cell.length_a   1.000
_cell.length_b   1.000
_cell.length_c   1.000
_cell.angle_alpha   90.00
_cell.angle_beta   90.00
_cell.angle_gamma   90.00
#
_symmetry.space_group_name_H-M   'P 1'
#
loop_
_entity.id
_entity.type
_entity.pdbx_description
1 polymer ?
#
loop_
_entity_poly.entity_id
_entity_poly.type
_entity_poly.pdbx_seq_one_letter_code
_entity_poly.pdbx_strand_id
1 'polypeptide(L)'
;MQKGLAGYDYFCGGAILNQKWIITAAHCLEEVKAEDLKIVVGTHDIKKRLPKDEYNIDKIINHENYRVGSGGELINDIALLRVSNSIDMSSDLVKSHLK
;
A
#
# COMPACT_ATOMS: atom_id res chain seq x y z
N MET A 1 -8.32 -9.13 -9.74
CA MET A 1 -7.93 -9.40 -8.33
C MET A 1 -6.92 -10.54 -8.34
N GLN A 2 -5.69 -10.33 -7.85
CA GLN A 2 -4.73 -11.43 -7.69
C GLN A 2 -4.99 -12.09 -6.33
N LYS A 3 -5.37 -13.37 -6.34
CA LYS A 3 -5.57 -14.14 -5.11
C LYS A 3 -4.22 -14.49 -4.49
N GLY A 4 -3.98 -14.08 -3.25
CA GLY A 4 -2.84 -14.52 -2.46
C GLY A 4 -3.00 -15.96 -1.97
N LEU A 5 -1.89 -16.67 -1.77
CA LEU A 5 -1.86 -18.11 -1.43
C LEU A 5 -2.24 -18.45 0.04
N ALA A 6 -2.90 -17.56 0.77
CA ALA A 6 -3.22 -17.77 2.19
C ALA A 6 -4.50 -17.04 2.67
N GLY A 7 -5.49 -16.86 1.80
CA GLY A 7 -6.75 -16.18 2.16
C GLY A 7 -6.67 -14.64 2.22
N TYR A 8 -5.53 -14.06 1.83
CA TYR A 8 -5.36 -12.61 1.67
C TYR A 8 -5.63 -12.21 0.22
N ASP A 9 -6.57 -11.30 0.01
CA ASP A 9 -6.86 -10.71 -1.30
C ASP A 9 -6.05 -9.43 -1.51
N TYR A 10 -5.32 -9.36 -2.62
CA TYR A 10 -4.69 -8.12 -3.06
C TYR A 10 -5.74 -7.28 -3.77
N PHE A 11 -6.22 -6.28 -3.05
CA PHE A 11 -7.37 -5.47 -3.47
C PHE A 11 -6.96 -4.06 -3.96
N CYS A 12 -5.80 -3.54 -3.53
CA CYS A 12 -5.29 -2.22 -3.92
C CYS A 12 -3.76 -2.21 -4.16
N GLY A 13 -3.29 -1.13 -4.76
CA GLY A 13 -1.87 -0.83 -4.99
C GLY A 13 -1.40 0.44 -4.28
N GLY A 14 -0.16 0.84 -4.53
CA GLY A 14 0.43 2.07 -3.99
C GLY A 14 1.86 2.27 -4.51
N ALA A 15 2.49 3.37 -4.11
CA ALA A 15 3.86 3.70 -4.49
C ALA A 15 4.69 4.08 -3.27
N ILE A 16 5.96 3.64 -3.26
CA ILE A 16 6.92 3.99 -2.20
C ILE A 16 7.36 5.44 -2.40
N LEU A 17 7.17 6.27 -1.37
CA LEU A 17 7.68 7.64 -1.34
C LEU A 17 9.10 7.70 -0.75
N ASN A 18 9.35 6.91 0.29
CA ASN A 18 10.65 6.73 0.93
C ASN A 18 10.65 5.47 1.81
N GLN A 19 11.73 5.26 2.56
CA GLN A 19 11.91 4.10 3.45
C GLN A 19 10.78 3.88 4.47
N LYS A 20 9.96 4.89 4.77
CA LYS A 20 8.90 4.82 5.78
C LYS A 20 7.49 5.05 5.24
N TRP A 21 7.34 5.62 4.06
CA TRP A 21 6.07 6.14 3.59
C TRP A 21 5.68 5.59 2.23
N ILE A 22 4.43 5.18 2.12
CA ILE A 22 3.77 4.73 0.90
C ILE A 22 2.60 5.68 0.65
N ILE A 23 2.38 6.03 -0.61
CA ILE A 23 1.19 6.73 -1.06
C ILE A 23 0.21 5.74 -1.71
N THR A 24 -1.07 5.90 -1.42
CA THR A 24 -2.15 5.10 -1.99
C THR A 24 -3.44 5.94 -2.06
N ALA A 25 -4.54 5.32 -2.47
CA ALA A 25 -5.85 5.93 -2.48
C ALA A 25 -6.52 5.78 -1.10
N ALA A 26 -7.33 6.74 -0.69
CA ALA A 26 -8.02 6.70 0.59
C ALA A 26 -9.19 5.70 0.60
N HIS A 27 -9.86 5.50 -0.53
CA HIS A 27 -10.93 4.50 -0.65
C HIS A 27 -10.42 3.07 -0.43
N CYS A 28 -9.13 2.81 -0.66
CA CYS A 28 -8.49 1.54 -0.35
C CYS A 28 -8.40 1.26 1.15
N LEU A 29 -8.56 2.29 1.98
CA LEU A 29 -8.33 2.21 3.43
C LEU A 29 -9.60 2.51 4.22
N GLU A 30 -10.74 2.66 3.55
CA GLU A 30 -12.03 2.76 4.22
C GLU A 30 -12.27 1.52 5.07
N GLU A 31 -12.54 1.74 6.36
CA GLU A 31 -12.81 0.68 7.35
C GLU A 31 -11.64 -0.31 7.59
N VAL A 32 -10.45 -0.04 7.03
CA VAL A 32 -9.25 -0.85 7.24
C VAL A 32 -8.48 -0.34 8.46
N LYS A 33 -8.18 -1.23 9.41
CA LYS A 33 -7.27 -0.92 10.52
C LYS A 33 -5.83 -1.22 10.13
N ALA A 34 -4.89 -0.45 10.67
CA ALA A 34 -3.46 -0.62 10.42
C ALA A 34 -2.96 -2.02 10.80
N GLU A 35 -3.49 -2.61 11.88
CA GLU A 35 -3.14 -3.96 12.37
C GLU A 35 -3.57 -5.09 11.43
N ASP A 36 -4.62 -4.86 10.63
CA ASP A 36 -5.16 -5.82 9.68
C ASP A 36 -4.51 -5.67 8.29
N LEU A 37 -3.72 -4.62 8.07
CA LEU A 37 -3.13 -4.28 6.78
C LEU A 37 -1.66 -4.65 6.73
N LYS A 38 -1.30 -5.37 5.67
CA LYS A 38 0.07 -5.59 5.24
C LYS A 38 0.25 -5.10 3.82
N ILE A 39 1.43 -4.56 3.53
CA ILE A 39 1.85 -4.26 2.17
C ILE A 39 2.92 -5.25 1.73
N VAL A 40 3.00 -5.46 0.42
CA VAL A 40 4.06 -6.24 -0.20
C VAL A 40 4.77 -5.34 -1.20
N VAL A 41 6.10 -5.26 -1.10
CA VAL A 41 6.93 -4.47 -2.01
C VAL A 41 8.03 -5.34 -2.61
N GLY A 42 8.53 -4.96 -3.78
CA GLY A 42 9.74 -5.58 -4.33
C GLY A 42 9.60 -6.93 -5.01
N THR A 43 8.38 -7.43 -5.18
CA THR A 43 8.12 -8.66 -5.91
C THR A 43 7.46 -8.39 -7.26
N HIS A 44 7.92 -9.11 -8.28
CA HIS A 44 7.29 -9.13 -9.61
C HIS A 44 6.23 -10.24 -9.71
N ASP A 45 6.26 -11.21 -8.80
CA ASP A 45 5.31 -12.32 -8.73
C ASP A 45 4.86 -12.51 -7.28
N ILE A 46 3.64 -12.08 -7.01
CA ILE A 46 3.08 -12.05 -5.66
C ILE A 46 2.92 -13.44 -5.04
N LYS A 47 2.90 -14.49 -5.87
CA LYS A 47 2.88 -15.89 -5.43
C LYS A 47 4.24 -16.37 -4.92
N LYS A 48 5.32 -15.67 -5.29
CA LYS A 48 6.71 -15.98 -4.92
C LYS A 48 7.30 -14.98 -3.91
N ARG A 49 6.47 -14.12 -3.32
CA ARG A 49 6.92 -13.18 -2.28
C ARG A 49 7.55 -13.91 -1.10
N LEU A 50 8.53 -13.27 -0.49
CA LEU A 50 9.21 -13.75 0.70
C LEU A 50 8.76 -12.94 1.92
N PRO A 51 8.95 -13.44 3.15
CA PRO A 51 8.62 -12.68 4.36
C PRO A 51 9.29 -11.29 4.44
N LYS A 52 10.46 -11.12 3.81
CA LYS A 52 11.18 -9.83 3.72
C LYS A 52 10.49 -8.80 2.81
N ASP A 53 9.57 -9.24 1.97
CA ASP A 53 8.82 -8.40 1.04
C ASP A 53 7.56 -7.84 1.71
N GLU A 54 7.17 -8.36 2.89
CA GLU A 54 5.97 -7.96 3.63
C GLU A 54 6.30 -6.96 4.75
N TYR A 55 5.52 -5.87 4.82
CA TYR A 55 5.68 -4.84 5.84
C TYR A 55 4.36 -4.57 6.56
N ASN A 56 4.43 -4.49 7.88
CA ASN A 56 3.31 -4.06 8.73
C ASN A 56 3.13 -2.54 8.67
N ILE A 57 1.90 -2.09 8.84
CA ILE A 57 1.54 -0.67 8.89
C ILE A 57 1.45 -0.21 10.33
N ASP A 58 2.10 0.91 10.66
CA ASP A 58 1.99 1.54 11.97
C ASP A 58 0.91 2.65 12.00
N LYS A 59 0.64 3.27 10.85
CA LYS A 59 -0.27 4.40 10.75
C LYS A 59 -0.87 4.51 9.36
N ILE A 60 -2.17 4.75 9.34
CA ILE A 60 -2.96 5.12 8.17
C ILE A 60 -3.30 6.61 8.32
N ILE A 61 -3.10 7.39 7.26
CA ILE A 61 -3.45 8.81 7.21
C ILE A 61 -4.22 9.05 5.91
N ASN A 62 -5.54 9.07 6.01
CA ASN A 62 -6.38 9.54 4.91
C ASN A 62 -6.28 11.06 4.82
N HIS A 63 -6.40 11.60 3.61
CA HIS A 63 -6.52 13.03 3.43
C HIS A 63 -7.68 13.57 4.28
N GLU A 64 -7.46 14.66 5.02
CA GLU A 64 -8.43 15.20 5.98
C GLU A 64 -9.79 15.56 5.34
N ASN A 65 -9.77 15.91 4.06
CA ASN A 65 -10.96 16.25 3.27
C ASN A 65 -11.41 15.10 2.36
N TYR A 66 -10.95 13.87 2.59
CA TYR A 66 -11.44 12.69 1.86
C TYR A 66 -12.93 12.47 2.14
N ARG A 67 -13.72 12.28 1.08
CA ARG A 67 -15.15 11.98 1.18
C ARG A 67 -15.68 11.33 -0.09
N VAL A 68 -16.76 10.57 0.07
CA VAL A 68 -17.57 10.05 -1.04
C VAL A 68 -18.77 10.98 -1.25
N GLY A 69 -18.90 11.54 -2.46
CA GLY A 69 -20.02 12.38 -2.85
C GLY A 69 -21.34 11.59 -2.96
N SER A 70 -22.48 12.29 -3.02
CA SER A 70 -23.80 11.64 -3.13
C SER A 70 -23.97 10.83 -4.42
N GLY A 71 -23.18 11.10 -5.46
CA GLY A 71 -23.13 10.33 -6.71
C GLY A 71 -22.06 9.23 -6.71
N GLY A 72 -21.35 9.00 -5.60
CA GLY A 72 -20.24 8.05 -5.50
C GLY A 72 -18.88 8.63 -5.91
N GLU A 73 -18.75 9.95 -6.06
CA GLU A 73 -17.49 10.59 -6.42
C GLU A 73 -16.47 10.49 -5.28
N LEU A 74 -15.29 9.96 -5.57
CA LEU A 74 -14.18 9.90 -4.62
C LEU A 74 -13.43 11.24 -4.66
N ILE A 75 -13.54 12.03 -3.61
CA ILE A 75 -12.96 13.37 -3.53
C ILE A 75 -11.81 13.36 -2.54
N ASN A 76 -10.66 13.91 -2.96
CA ASN A 76 -9.39 13.83 -2.22
C ASN A 76 -9.00 12.39 -1.88
N ASP A 77 -9.14 11.50 -2.86
CA ASP A 77 -8.88 10.07 -2.75
C ASP A 77 -7.37 9.77 -2.71
N ILE A 78 -6.74 10.16 -1.61
CA ILE A 78 -5.32 10.01 -1.38
C ILE A 78 -5.05 9.76 0.10
N ALA A 79 -4.13 8.85 0.36
CA ALA A 79 -3.74 8.48 1.71
C ALA A 79 -2.25 8.13 1.78
N LEU A 80 -1.72 8.25 3.00
CA LEU A 80 -0.37 7.83 3.34
C LEU A 80 -0.42 6.66 4.32
N LEU A 81 0.41 5.66 4.05
CA LEU A 81 0.71 4.57 4.97
C LEU A 81 2.12 4.75 5.51
N ARG A 82 2.29 4.65 6.82
CA ARG A 82 3.62 4.56 7.45
C ARG A 82 3.90 3.11 7.84
N VAL A 83 5.03 2.58 7.37
CA VAL A 83 5.47 1.21 7.70
C VAL A 83 6.22 1.17 9.03
N SER A 84 5.99 0.11 9.80
CA SER A 84 6.62 -0.05 11.12
C SER A 84 8.15 -0.17 11.00
N ASN A 85 8.63 -0.98 10.04
CA ASN A 85 10.06 -1.18 9.76
C ASN A 85 10.46 -0.46 8.47
N SER A 86 11.71 0.00 8.38
CA SER A 86 12.19 0.71 7.19
C SER A 86 12.23 -0.24 5.99
N ILE A 87 11.64 0.19 4.87
CA ILE A 87 11.79 -0.48 3.58
C ILE A 87 13.25 -0.39 3.16
N ASP A 88 13.85 -1.53 2.81
CA ASP A 88 15.13 -1.54 2.12
C ASP A 88 14.94 -0.84 0.77
N MET A 89 15.73 0.19 0.47
CA MET A 89 15.64 0.92 -0.80
C MET A 89 16.80 0.57 -1.73
N SER A 90 17.41 -0.61 -1.53
CA SER A 90 18.45 -1.13 -2.42
C SER A 90 17.99 -1.14 -3.88
N SER A 91 18.97 -1.06 -4.79
CA SER A 91 18.76 -0.77 -6.22
C SER A 91 17.81 -1.73 -6.94
N ASP A 92 17.53 -2.90 -6.38
CA ASP A 92 16.62 -3.86 -6.98
C ASP A 92 15.14 -3.52 -6.77
N LEU A 93 14.83 -2.63 -5.81
CA LEU A 93 13.48 -2.16 -5.51
C LEU A 93 13.13 -0.83 -6.20
N VAL A 94 14.15 -0.05 -6.57
CA VAL A 94 14.00 1.33 -7.11
C VAL A 94 14.43 1.41 -8.58
N LYS A 95 14.43 0.29 -9.33
CA LYS A 95 14.61 0.34 -10.79
C LYS A 95 13.34 0.89 -11.45
N SER A 96 13.15 2.20 -11.37
CA SER A 96 12.24 2.90 -12.26
C SER A 96 12.81 2.84 -13.67
N HIS A 97 12.32 1.92 -14.50
CA HIS A 97 12.54 1.96 -15.95
C HIS A 97 11.67 3.07 -16.56
N LEU A 98 12.02 4.32 -16.26
CA LEU A 98 11.57 5.45 -17.04
C LEU A 98 12.59 5.61 -18.17
N LYS A 99 12.22 5.14 -19.37
CA LYS A 99 12.87 5.55 -20.62
C LYS A 99 12.28 6.87 -21.09
#